data_AF-A0A7R9CQU3-F1
#
_entry.id   AF-A0A7R9CQU3-F1
#
_cell.length_a   1.000
_cell.length_b   1.000
_cell.length_c   1.000
_cell.angle_alpha   90.00
_cell.angle_beta   90.00
_cell.angle_gamma   90.00
#
_symmetry.space_group_name_H-M   'P 1'
#
loop_
_entity.id
_entity.type
_entity.pdbx_description
1 polymer ?
#
loop_
_entity_poly.entity_id
_entity_poly.type
_entity_poly.pdbx_seq_one_letter_code
_entity_poly.pdbx_strand_id
1 'polypeptide(L)' 'MVNDEGEHVLGRNDTLGSKPFHNWIHFKTDSVMFSCKQTPYLRDGCSGRPTRTLIELIAQPTCIDCK' A
#
# COMPACT_ATOMS: atom_id res chain seq x y z
N MET A 1 24.84 -23.34 6.32
CA MET A 1 26.23 -22.82 6.44
C MET A 1 26.14 -21.32 6.27
N VAL A 2 26.76 -20.61 7.21
CA VAL A 2 26.38 -19.28 7.74
C VAL A 2 27.50 -18.31 7.40
N ASN A 3 27.19 -17.12 6.87
CA ASN A 3 28.06 -15.96 7.07
C ASN A 3 27.68 -15.33 8.42
N ASP A 4 28.54 -14.58 9.10
CA ASP A 4 28.17 -13.98 10.40
C ASP A 4 26.99 -12.98 10.35
N GLU A 5 26.49 -12.64 9.14
CA GLU A 5 25.16 -12.05 8.89
C GLU A 5 24.29 -12.84 7.88
N GLY A 6 24.63 -14.10 7.66
CA GLY A 6 23.72 -15.25 7.67
C GLY A 6 22.53 -15.37 6.71
N GLU A 7 22.30 -14.46 5.76
CA GLU A 7 21.09 -14.54 4.95
C GLU A 7 21.17 -15.63 3.86
N HIS A 8 20.49 -16.74 4.15
CA HIS A 8 20.11 -17.77 3.20
C HIS A 8 18.69 -17.45 2.71
N VAL A 9 18.55 -17.05 1.45
CA VAL A 9 17.26 -16.62 0.90
C VAL A 9 16.32 -17.80 0.65
N LEU A 10 15.05 -17.56 0.97
CA LEU A 10 13.83 -18.29 0.65
C LEU A 10 13.58 -19.64 1.36
N GLY A 11 12.75 -19.55 2.40
CA GLY A 11 11.99 -20.66 2.98
C GLY A 11 10.74 -20.12 3.66
N ARG A 12 9.62 -20.16 2.93
CA ARG A 12 8.25 -19.92 3.41
C ARG A 12 7.99 -20.75 4.68
N ASN A 13 7.64 -20.11 5.81
CA ASN A 13 7.03 -20.71 7.00
C ASN A 13 6.69 -19.62 8.02
N ASP A 14 5.41 -19.23 8.08
CA ASP A 14 4.93 -18.17 8.97
C ASP A 14 3.90 -18.79 9.94
N THR A 15 4.35 -19.70 10.80
CA THR A 15 3.74 -19.88 12.12
C THR A 15 4.62 -19.18 13.14
N LEU A 16 4.08 -18.08 13.69
CA LEU A 16 4.45 -17.43 14.94
C LEU A 16 5.95 -17.09 15.15
N GLY A 17 6.38 -15.91 14.68
CA GLY A 17 7.68 -15.39 15.12
C GLY A 17 8.26 -14.14 14.44
N SER A 18 7.65 -13.57 13.40
CA SER A 18 8.20 -12.37 12.74
C SER A 18 7.37 -11.13 13.10
N LYS A 19 7.99 -10.11 13.70
CA LYS A 19 7.48 -8.75 13.52
C LYS A 19 8.37 -8.05 12.51
N PRO A 20 7.93 -7.87 11.26
CA PRO A 20 8.44 -6.79 10.43
C PRO A 20 7.89 -5.50 11.04
N PHE A 21 8.63 -4.92 11.99
CA PHE A 21 8.37 -3.54 12.36
C PHE A 21 8.68 -2.70 11.11
N HIS A 22 7.86 -1.69 10.80
CA HIS A 22 8.05 -0.71 9.71
C HIS A 22 7.38 -1.00 8.35
N ASN A 23 6.08 -1.35 8.33
CA ASN A 23 5.26 -1.16 7.12
C ASN A 23 4.63 0.24 7.14
N TRP A 24 5.38 1.27 6.75
CA TRP A 24 4.91 2.65 6.64
C TRP A 24 4.95 3.13 5.19
N ILE A 25 3.90 3.83 4.77
CA ILE A 25 3.77 4.40 3.42
C ILE A 25 3.39 5.88 3.54
N HIS A 26 4.18 6.74 2.91
CA HIS A 26 3.90 8.17 2.77
C HIS A 26 3.43 8.49 1.34
N PHE A 27 2.26 9.11 1.22
CA PHE A 27 1.74 9.59 -0.05
C PHE A 27 1.87 11.11 -0.16
N LYS A 28 2.62 11.57 -1.17
CA LYS A 28 2.65 12.98 -1.54
C LYS A 28 1.54 13.26 -2.56
N THR A 29 0.57 14.09 -2.19
CA THR A 29 -0.66 14.31 -2.97
C THR A 29 -0.81 15.73 -3.51
N ASP A 30 0.23 16.55 -3.40
CA ASP A 30 0.18 17.99 -3.75
C ASP A 30 -0.28 18.21 -5.20
N SER A 31 0.27 17.44 -6.15
CA SER A 31 -0.04 17.57 -7.57
C SER A 31 -1.43 17.08 -7.95
N VAL A 32 -2.09 16.33 -7.07
CA VAL A 32 -3.44 15.82 -7.31
C VAL A 32 -4.48 16.51 -6.45
N MET A 33 -4.12 17.47 -5.60
CA MET A 33 -5.05 18.10 -4.65
C MET A 33 -6.21 18.83 -5.36
N PHE A 34 -5.93 19.47 -6.49
CA PHE A 34 -6.90 20.21 -7.29
C PHE A 34 -7.04 19.60 -8.69
N SER A 35 -8.26 19.64 -9.23
CA SER A 35 -8.54 19.31 -10.62
C SER A 35 -8.85 20.59 -11.39
N CYS A 36 -8.17 20.74 -12.53
CA CYS A 36 -8.38 21.82 -13.50
C CYS A 36 -8.73 21.19 -14.87
N LYS A 37 -9.90 20.54 -14.98
CA LYS A 37 -10.40 19.79 -16.17
C LYS A 37 -9.51 18.70 -16.76
N GLN A 38 -8.36 18.38 -16.16
CA GLN A 38 -7.45 17.34 -16.64
C GLN A 38 -8.04 15.93 -16.52
N THR A 39 -8.97 15.74 -15.57
CA THR A 39 -9.69 14.48 -15.38
C THR A 39 -11.14 14.68 -15.83
N PRO A 40 -11.62 13.98 -16.88
CA PRO A 40 -12.90 14.28 -17.51
C PRO A 40 -14.11 13.97 -16.61
N TYR A 41 -13.91 13.12 -15.60
CA TYR A 41 -14.94 12.74 -14.63
C TYR A 41 -14.96 13.62 -13.38
N LEU A 42 -14.09 14.63 -13.29
CA LEU A 42 -14.02 15.54 -12.15
C LEU A 42 -14.37 16.97 -12.58
N ARG A 43 -15.24 17.63 -11.81
CA ARG A 43 -15.45 19.08 -11.90
C ARG A 43 -14.23 19.82 -11.38
N ASP A 44 -14.12 21.10 -11.75
CA ASP A 44 -13.05 21.97 -11.24
C ASP A 44 -13.18 22.17 -9.73
N GLY A 45 -12.03 22.15 -9.04
CA GLY A 45 -11.96 22.29 -7.58
C GLY A 45 -11.14 21.18 -6.91
N CYS A 46 -11.44 20.90 -5.64
CA CYS A 46 -10.73 19.87 -4.88
C CYS A 46 -11.02 18.47 -5.44
N SER A 47 -9.98 17.68 -5.66
CA SER A 47 -10.12 16.41 -6.38
C SER A 47 -10.54 15.22 -5.52
N GLY A 48 -10.29 15.28 -4.20
CA GLY A 48 -10.49 14.14 -3.30
C GLY A 48 -9.60 12.92 -3.58
N ARG A 49 -8.54 13.06 -4.39
CA ARG A 49 -7.59 11.98 -4.69
C ARG A 49 -6.53 11.93 -3.59
N PRO A 50 -6.07 10.73 -3.14
CA PRO A 50 -6.28 9.40 -3.71
C PRO A 50 -7.27 8.52 -2.89
N THR A 51 -8.38 9.06 -2.38
CA THR A 51 -9.28 8.31 -1.48
C THR A 51 -9.76 6.97 -2.03
N ARG A 52 -10.10 6.88 -3.33
CA ARG A 52 -10.53 5.61 -3.96
C ARG A 52 -9.43 4.53 -3.94
N THR A 53 -8.18 4.94 -4.13
CA THR A 53 -7.03 4.04 -4.09
C THR A 53 -6.79 3.52 -2.68
N LEU A 54 -6.95 4.37 -1.66
CA LEU A 54 -6.83 3.95 -0.26
C LEU A 54 -7.92 2.96 0.15
N ILE A 55 -9.16 3.19 -0.29
CA ILE A 55 -10.27 2.25 -0.05
C ILE A 55 -9.95 0.88 -0.65
N GLU A 56 -9.50 0.84 -1.90
CA GLU A 56 -9.15 -0.41 -2.58
C GLU A 56 -7.96 -1.13 -1.92
N LEU A 57 -6.93 -0.36 -1.53
CA LEU A 57 -5.75 -0.90 -0.85
C LEU A 57 -6.11 -1.59 0.47
N ILE A 58 -7.11 -1.08 1.19
CA ILE A 58 -7.60 -1.69 2.44
C ILE A 58 -8.54 -2.86 2.14
N ALA A 59 -9.39 -2.73 1.12
CA ALA A 59 -10.38 -3.75 0.76
C ALA A 59 -9.73 -5.06 0.27
N GLN A 60 -8.67 -4.97 -0.53
CA GLN A 60 -7.98 -6.12 -1.11
C GLN A 60 -7.51 -7.15 -0.06
N PRO A 61 -6.74 -6.78 0.99
CA PRO A 61 -6.32 -7.74 2.00
C PRO A 61 -7.48 -8.24 2.88
N THR A 62 -8.50 -7.42 3.12
CA THR A 62 -9.65 -7.84 3.95
C THR A 62 -10.53 -8.91 3.29
N CYS A 63 -10.47 -9.02 1.97
CA CYS A 63 -11.24 -10.01 1.21
C CYS A 63 -10.48 -11.32 0.97
N ILE A 64 -9.26 -11.50 1.52
CA ILE A 64 -8.42 -12.69 1.29
C ILE A 64 -8.89 -13.91 2.12
N ASP A 65 -9.82 -13.74 3.06
CA ASP A 65 -10.36 -14.84 3.88
C ASP A 65 -11.52 -15.61 3.22
N CYS A 66 -11.23 -16.38 2.16
CA CYS A 66 -12.02 -17.57 1.85
C CYS A 66 -11.20 -18.57 1.01
N LYS A 67 -10.46 -19.45 1.70
CA LYS A 67 -10.08 -20.79 1.24
C LYS A 67 -9.81 -21.71 2.41
#